data_AF-A0A074VII6-F1
#
_entry.id   AF-A0A074VII6-F1
#
_cell.length_a   1.000
_cell.length_b   1.000
_cell.length_c   1.000
_cell.angle_alpha   90.00
_cell.angle_beta   90.00
_cell.angle_gamma   90.00
#
_symmetry.space_group_name_H-M   'P 1'
#
loop_
_entity.id
_entity.type
_entity.pdbx_description
1 polymer ?
#
loop_
_entity_poly.entity_id
_entity_poly.type
_entity_poly.pdbx_seq_one_letter_code
_entity_poly.pdbx_strand_id
1 'polypeptide(L)'
;MDPRGVESISRSDSGALNIGTSVACASARACVTRPLDSLASWQDGDNVVYLLPKTEHTPPVLPHDFPQEKLEHRLIYEAGSANAVWTIGNEAVCKVQAWKESYQSESETIAFVRKQAPTIPVPKVIYSWIDPSINRSFLIMRRIKARTLESAWLQMTHQQRLNVARE
;
A
#
# COMPACT_ATOMS: atom_id res chain seq x y z
N MET A 1 -9.84 7.13 -22.75
CA MET A 1 -9.41 7.88 -21.55
C MET A 1 -8.89 6.84 -20.59
N ASP A 2 -7.65 6.98 -20.10
CA ASP A 2 -7.11 6.00 -19.14
C ASP A 2 -7.96 6.01 -17.85
N PRO A 3 -8.27 4.84 -17.27
CA PRO A 3 -9.05 4.77 -16.03
C PRO A 3 -8.35 5.53 -14.91
N ARG A 4 -9.11 6.18 -14.03
CA ARG A 4 -8.52 6.98 -12.94
C ARG A 4 -7.78 6.06 -11.98
N GLY A 5 -6.69 6.53 -11.37
CA GLY A 5 -5.95 5.77 -10.36
C GLY A 5 -6.82 5.33 -9.17
N VAL A 6 -7.93 6.02 -8.90
CA VAL A 6 -8.90 5.62 -7.87
C VAL A 6 -9.72 4.37 -8.25
N GLU A 7 -9.89 4.08 -9.54
CA GLU A 7 -10.62 2.90 -10.04
C GLU A 7 -9.76 1.63 -9.96
N SER A 8 -8.46 1.78 -9.69
CA SER A 8 -7.52 0.67 -9.56
C SER A 8 -7.66 -0.12 -8.25
N ILE A 9 -8.50 0.33 -7.31
CA ILE A 9 -8.86 -0.43 -6.11
C ILE A 9 -10.38 -0.52 -6.03
N SER A 10 -10.89 -1.74 -5.91
CA SER A 10 -12.34 -2.00 -5.79
C SER A 10 -12.59 -3.12 -4.80
N ARG A 11 -13.84 -3.23 -4.31
CA ARG A 11 -14.24 -4.34 -3.45
C ARG A 11 -14.86 -5.46 -4.29
N SER A 12 -14.49 -6.70 -4.03
CA SER A 12 -15.15 -7.88 -4.60
C SER A 12 -16.41 -8.26 -3.82
N ASP A 13 -17.23 -9.14 -4.38
CA ASP A 13 -18.43 -9.66 -3.72
C ASP A 13 -18.10 -10.44 -2.43
N SER A 14 -16.90 -11.05 -2.37
CA SER A 14 -16.37 -11.69 -1.15
C SER A 14 -15.94 -10.69 -0.07
N GLY A 15 -15.96 -9.37 -0.34
CA GLY A 15 -15.52 -8.35 0.61
C GLY A 15 -14.00 -8.11 0.62
N ALA A 16 -13.20 -8.91 -0.10
CA ALA A 16 -11.79 -8.63 -0.37
C ALA A 16 -11.63 -7.38 -1.27
N LEU A 17 -10.43 -6.80 -1.29
CA LEU A 17 -10.10 -5.71 -2.20
C LEU A 17 -9.39 -6.27 -3.42
N ASN A 18 -9.87 -5.94 -4.62
CA ASN A 18 -9.08 -6.06 -5.85
C ASN A 18 -8.14 -4.86 -5.92
N ILE A 19 -6.85 -5.12 -6.17
CA ILE A 19 -5.84 -4.10 -6.41
C ILE A 19 -5.25 -4.36 -7.80
N GLY A 20 -5.66 -3.53 -8.75
CA GLY A 20 -5.45 -3.77 -10.17
C GLY A 20 -6.18 -5.03 -10.64
N THR A 21 -5.58 -5.72 -11.61
CA THR A 21 -6.11 -6.93 -12.24
C THR A 21 -5.54 -8.22 -11.64
N SER A 22 -4.39 -8.13 -10.97
CA SER A 22 -3.55 -9.30 -10.63
C SER A 22 -3.39 -9.57 -9.14
N VAL A 23 -3.90 -8.70 -8.25
CA VAL A 23 -3.75 -8.86 -6.80
C VAL A 23 -5.09 -8.68 -6.09
N ALA A 24 -5.34 -9.53 -5.10
CA ALA A 24 -6.37 -9.31 -4.11
C ALA A 24 -5.78 -9.14 -2.71
N CYS A 25 -6.50 -8.39 -1.88
CA CYS A 25 -6.11 -8.09 -0.52
C CYS A 25 -7.25 -8.44 0.44
N ALA A 26 -6.96 -9.30 1.41
CA ALA A 26 -7.95 -9.82 2.34
C ALA A 26 -7.38 -9.85 3.77
N SER A 27 -8.28 -9.72 4.75
CA SER A 27 -7.96 -9.72 6.17
C SER A 27 -8.53 -10.97 6.84
N ALA A 28 -7.75 -11.60 7.73
CA ALA A 28 -8.19 -12.70 8.58
C ALA A 28 -7.53 -12.62 9.95
N ARG A 29 -8.08 -13.30 10.96
CA ARG A 29 -7.49 -13.32 12.31
C ARG A 29 -6.13 -14.03 12.33
N ALA A 30 -5.24 -13.60 13.20
CA ALA A 30 -3.85 -14.10 13.27
C ALA A 30 -3.69 -15.59 13.64
N CYS A 31 -4.76 -16.26 14.08
CA CYS A 31 -4.74 -17.66 14.52
C CYS A 31 -4.76 -18.67 13.36
N VAL A 32 -4.81 -18.21 12.11
CA VAL A 32 -4.97 -19.09 10.95
C VAL A 32 -3.65 -19.30 10.20
N THR A 33 -3.43 -20.53 9.71
CA THR A 33 -2.28 -20.91 8.88
C THR A 33 -2.12 -19.94 7.71
N ARG A 34 -0.90 -19.45 7.49
CA ARG A 34 -0.60 -18.53 6.39
C ARG A 34 -1.01 -19.16 5.05
N PRO A 35 -1.79 -18.47 4.19
CA PRO A 35 -2.09 -18.96 2.85
C PRO A 35 -0.79 -19.24 2.09
N LEU A 36 -0.70 -20.44 1.50
CA LEU A 36 0.52 -20.95 0.87
C LEU A 36 1.05 -20.00 -0.21
N ASP A 37 0.13 -19.37 -0.97
CA ASP A 37 0.44 -18.54 -2.13
C ASP A 37 0.39 -17.03 -1.83
N SER A 38 0.60 -16.63 -0.56
CA SER A 38 0.59 -15.20 -0.20
C SER A 38 1.83 -14.46 -0.71
N LEU A 39 1.61 -13.45 -1.57
CA LEU A 39 2.64 -12.56 -2.11
C LEU A 39 3.33 -11.77 -0.99
N ALA A 40 2.53 -11.28 -0.04
CA ALA A 40 3.01 -10.62 1.17
C ALA A 40 1.94 -10.65 2.25
N SER A 41 2.33 -10.35 3.48
CA SER A 41 1.40 -10.18 4.59
C SER A 41 1.90 -9.19 5.63
N TRP A 42 0.97 -8.61 6.39
CA TRP A 42 1.30 -7.77 7.54
C TRP A 42 0.25 -7.86 8.64
N GLN A 43 0.70 -7.65 9.88
CA GLN A 43 -0.19 -7.48 11.03
C GLN A 43 -0.90 -6.12 10.96
N ASP A 44 -2.21 -6.14 11.22
CA ASP A 44 -3.12 -5.00 11.34
C ASP A 44 -4.05 -5.20 12.55
N GLY A 45 -3.64 -4.74 13.73
CA GLY A 45 -4.33 -5.04 14.98
C GLY A 45 -4.28 -6.54 15.31
N ASP A 46 -5.43 -7.15 15.59
CA ASP A 46 -5.57 -8.60 15.84
C ASP A 46 -5.65 -9.44 14.55
N ASN A 47 -5.67 -8.77 13.40
CA ASN A 47 -5.76 -9.39 12.10
C ASN A 47 -4.42 -9.41 11.37
N VAL A 48 -4.30 -10.33 10.43
CA VAL A 48 -3.27 -10.37 9.42
C VAL A 48 -3.92 -10.08 8.07
N VAL A 49 -3.35 -9.13 7.36
CA VAL A 49 -3.73 -8.82 5.98
C VAL A 49 -2.79 -9.54 5.04
N TYR A 50 -3.36 -10.16 4.01
CA TYR A 50 -2.65 -10.92 2.99
C TYR A 50 -2.84 -10.29 1.62
N LEU A 51 -1.78 -10.31 0.82
CA LEU A 51 -1.86 -10.13 -0.63
C LEU A 51 -1.82 -11.49 -1.30
N LEU A 52 -2.76 -11.72 -2.19
CA LEU A 52 -2.94 -12.98 -2.90
C LEU A 52 -2.88 -12.69 -4.41
N PRO A 53 -2.24 -13.56 -5.21
CA PRO A 53 -2.31 -13.45 -6.65
C PRO A 53 -3.76 -13.70 -7.10
N LYS A 54 -4.20 -12.92 -8.08
CA LYS A 54 -5.48 -13.13 -8.78
C LYS A 54 -5.17 -13.82 -10.10
N THR A 55 -5.83 -14.95 -10.34
CA THR A 55 -5.79 -15.64 -11.64
C THR A 55 -7.19 -15.63 -12.23
N GLU A 56 -7.32 -15.57 -13.55
CA GLU A 56 -8.63 -15.54 -14.23
C GLU A 56 -9.53 -16.74 -13.89
N HIS A 57 -8.92 -17.87 -13.51
CA HIS A 57 -9.61 -19.13 -13.25
C HIS A 57 -9.82 -19.45 -11.76
N THR A 58 -9.21 -18.69 -10.87
CA THR A 58 -9.32 -18.95 -9.43
C THR A 58 -9.48 -17.63 -8.70
N PRO A 59 -10.69 -17.33 -8.16
CA PRO A 59 -10.80 -16.23 -7.23
C PRO A 59 -9.80 -16.45 -6.08
N PRO A 60 -9.24 -15.40 -5.49
CA PRO A 60 -8.36 -15.52 -4.34
C PRO A 60 -9.19 -16.03 -3.16
N VAL A 61 -9.24 -17.35 -3.00
CA VAL A 61 -9.94 -18.02 -1.92
C VAL A 61 -8.97 -18.03 -0.74
N LEU A 62 -9.20 -17.14 0.23
CA LEU A 62 -8.85 -17.51 1.60
C LEU A 62 -9.64 -18.78 1.90
N PRO A 63 -9.03 -19.84 2.47
CA PRO A 63 -9.73 -21.10 2.69
C PRO A 63 -11.09 -20.86 3.35
N HIS A 64 -12.13 -21.61 2.96
CA HIS A 64 -13.52 -21.35 3.32
C HIS A 64 -13.79 -21.18 4.83
N ASP A 65 -12.88 -21.66 5.68
CA ASP A 65 -12.94 -21.54 7.14
C ASP A 65 -12.32 -20.25 7.70
N PHE A 66 -11.83 -19.33 6.87
CA PHE A 66 -11.23 -18.08 7.32
C PHE A 66 -12.34 -17.03 7.49
N PRO A 67 -12.59 -16.54 8.72
CA PRO A 67 -13.50 -15.43 8.91
C PRO A 67 -12.89 -14.20 8.24
N GLN A 68 -13.42 -13.83 7.07
CA GLN A 68 -13.02 -12.61 6.38
C GLN A 68 -13.55 -11.42 7.17
N GLU A 69 -12.63 -10.74 7.84
CA GLU A 69 -12.94 -9.49 8.51
C GLU A 69 -13.00 -8.38 7.46
N LYS A 70 -13.96 -7.45 7.60
CA LYS A 70 -14.10 -6.34 6.68
C LYS A 70 -12.82 -5.50 6.69
N LEU A 71 -12.05 -5.58 5.60
CA LEU A 71 -10.86 -4.76 5.44
C LEU A 71 -11.28 -3.33 5.09
N GLU A 72 -11.05 -2.42 6.02
CA GLU A 72 -11.24 -0.99 5.80
C GLU A 72 -10.16 -0.46 4.85
N HIS A 73 -10.58 0.37 3.90
CA HIS A 73 -9.69 1.12 3.03
C HIS A 73 -10.28 2.49 2.77
N ARG A 74 -9.41 3.49 2.64
CA ARG A 74 -9.84 4.88 2.44
C ARG A 74 -8.85 5.62 1.56
N LEU A 75 -9.37 6.31 0.56
CA LEU A 75 -8.61 7.24 -0.27
C LEU A 75 -8.13 8.40 0.60
N ILE A 76 -6.82 8.64 0.62
CA ILE A 76 -6.20 9.73 1.38
C ILE A 76 -5.58 10.81 0.49
N TYR A 77 -5.36 10.49 -0.79
CA TYR A 77 -4.86 11.45 -1.77
C TYR A 77 -5.22 10.99 -3.18
N GLU A 78 -5.56 11.95 -4.04
CA GLU A 78 -5.74 11.74 -5.48
C GLU A 78 -5.09 12.92 -6.21
N ALA A 79 -4.36 12.63 -7.28
CA ALA A 79 -3.82 13.64 -8.18
C ALA A 79 -4.09 13.24 -9.63
N GLY A 80 -5.13 13.85 -10.19
CA GLY A 80 -5.59 13.60 -11.56
C GLY A 80 -5.95 12.13 -11.78
N SER A 81 -5.84 11.67 -13.03
CA SER A 81 -6.06 10.27 -13.38
C SER A 81 -4.87 9.37 -13.07
N ALA A 82 -3.70 9.95 -12.78
CA ALA A 82 -2.44 9.21 -12.75
C ALA A 82 -2.12 8.62 -11.37
N ASN A 83 -2.50 9.27 -10.27
CA ASN A 83 -2.03 8.88 -8.94
C ASN A 83 -3.16 8.84 -7.91
N ALA A 84 -3.17 7.79 -7.10
CA ALA A 84 -4.04 7.69 -5.93
C ALA A 84 -3.27 7.04 -4.77
N VAL A 85 -3.62 7.42 -3.54
CA VAL A 85 -3.05 6.82 -2.34
C VAL A 85 -4.18 6.41 -1.41
N TRP A 86 -4.13 5.15 -1.00
CA TRP A 86 -5.13 4.51 -0.16
C TRP A 86 -4.51 4.04 1.14
N THR A 87 -5.23 4.18 2.24
CA THR A 87 -4.96 3.36 3.44
C THR A 87 -5.55 1.98 3.25
N ILE A 88 -4.85 0.95 3.72
CA ILE A 88 -5.34 -0.43 3.79
C ILE A 88 -5.19 -0.87 5.25
N GLY A 89 -6.32 -1.05 5.92
CA GLY A 89 -6.35 -1.18 7.38
C GLY A 89 -5.75 0.05 8.05
N ASN A 90 -5.11 -0.17 9.19
CA ASN A 90 -4.44 0.87 9.99
C ASN A 90 -2.92 0.93 9.75
N GLU A 91 -2.32 -0.17 9.32
CA GLU A 91 -0.86 -0.34 9.31
C GLU A 91 -0.21 -0.24 7.91
N ALA A 92 -0.99 -0.11 6.83
CA ALA A 92 -0.46 -0.03 5.46
C ALA A 92 -1.06 1.10 4.61
N VAL A 93 -0.28 1.51 3.62
CA VAL A 93 -0.67 2.44 2.56
C VAL A 93 -0.36 1.80 1.21
N CYS A 94 -1.28 1.92 0.25
CA CYS A 94 -1.11 1.55 -1.14
C CYS A 94 -1.06 2.82 -2.01
N LYS A 95 0.04 3.01 -2.73
CA LYS A 95 0.16 4.03 -3.77
C LYS A 95 -0.10 3.37 -5.11
N VAL A 96 -0.98 3.98 -5.90
CA VAL A 96 -1.27 3.67 -7.29
C VAL A 96 -0.68 4.79 -8.13
N GLN A 97 0.10 4.45 -9.14
CA GLN A 97 0.75 5.41 -10.03
C GLN A 97 0.61 4.96 -11.48
N ALA A 98 0.49 5.92 -12.39
CA ALA A 98 0.62 5.65 -13.82
C ALA A 98 2.01 5.09 -14.10
N TRP A 99 2.08 4.08 -14.97
CA TRP A 99 3.32 3.41 -15.30
C TRP A 99 3.55 3.38 -16.81
N LYS A 100 4.82 3.47 -17.18
CA LYS A 100 5.35 3.13 -18.50
C LYS A 100 6.76 2.60 -18.32
N GLU A 101 7.27 1.89 -19.31
CA GLU A 101 8.56 1.17 -19.22
C GLU A 101 9.75 2.04 -18.79
N SER A 102 9.77 3.33 -19.15
CA SER A 102 10.85 4.24 -18.76
C SER A 102 10.72 4.86 -17.36
N TYR A 103 9.69 4.52 -16.58
CA TYR A 103 9.52 5.03 -15.22
C TYR A 103 10.32 4.21 -14.22
N GLN A 104 11.08 4.94 -13.39
CA GLN A 104 11.82 4.36 -12.28
C GLN A 104 10.86 3.89 -11.18
N SER A 105 11.17 2.75 -10.56
CA SER A 105 10.38 2.23 -9.45
C SER A 105 10.60 3.03 -8.16
N GLU A 106 9.51 3.46 -7.53
CA GLU A 106 9.58 4.08 -6.20
C GLU A 106 10.12 3.10 -5.14
N SER A 107 9.84 1.79 -5.25
CA SER A 107 10.37 0.80 -4.31
C SER A 107 11.89 0.63 -4.42
N GLU A 108 12.42 0.66 -5.64
CA GLU A 108 13.88 0.65 -5.88
C GLU A 108 14.53 1.93 -5.37
N THR A 109 13.88 3.07 -5.56
CA THR A 109 14.34 4.36 -5.04
C THR A 109 14.40 4.35 -3.51
N ILE A 110 13.36 3.83 -2.84
CA ILE A 110 13.33 3.65 -1.38
C ILE A 110 14.47 2.73 -0.93
N ALA A 111 14.70 1.61 -1.63
CA ALA A 111 15.78 0.68 -1.32
C ALA A 111 17.16 1.33 -1.48
N PHE A 112 17.35 2.12 -2.54
CA PHE A 112 18.56 2.90 -2.77
C PHE A 112 18.81 3.90 -1.63
N VAL A 113 17.83 4.73 -1.28
CA VAL A 113 17.98 5.72 -0.19
C VAL A 113 18.29 5.03 1.13
N ARG A 114 17.61 3.92 1.46
CA ARG A 114 17.90 3.15 2.68
C ARG A 114 19.36 2.68 2.73
N LYS A 115 19.92 2.30 1.59
CA LYS A 115 21.30 1.82 1.49
C LYS A 115 22.32 2.95 1.57
N GLN A 116 22.06 4.09 0.93
CA GLN A 116 23.02 5.19 0.79
C GLN A 116 22.93 6.22 1.92
N ALA A 117 21.75 6.41 2.50
CA ALA A 117 21.48 7.38 3.56
C ALA A 117 20.65 6.71 4.68
N PRO A 118 21.23 5.76 5.43
CA PRO A 118 20.50 4.96 6.42
C PRO A 118 19.96 5.78 7.61
N THR A 119 20.46 7.01 7.80
CA THR A 119 19.94 7.95 8.80
C THR A 119 18.60 8.58 8.40
N ILE A 120 18.28 8.60 7.09
CA ILE A 120 17.01 9.12 6.60
C ILE A 120 15.94 8.03 6.74
N PRO A 121 14.89 8.26 7.55
CA PRO A 121 13.83 7.29 7.70
C PRO A 121 13.03 7.19 6.40
N VAL A 122 13.00 6.00 5.81
CA VAL A 122 12.17 5.68 4.65
C VAL A 122 11.16 4.58 5.00
N PRO A 123 9.95 4.59 4.40
CA PRO A 123 8.93 3.60 4.72
C PRO A 123 9.40 2.19 4.36
N LYS A 124 8.95 1.20 5.14
CA LYS A 124 9.18 -0.21 4.84
C LYS A 124 8.24 -0.65 3.73
N VAL A 125 8.78 -0.93 2.55
CA VAL A 125 8.06 -1.58 1.45
C VAL A 125 7.62 -2.97 1.89
N ILE A 126 6.33 -3.27 1.70
CA ILE A 126 5.73 -4.59 1.94
C ILE A 126 5.73 -5.37 0.63
N TYR A 127 5.22 -4.74 -0.45
CA TYR A 127 5.15 -5.35 -1.77
C TYR A 127 5.04 -4.27 -2.84
N SER A 128 5.58 -4.52 -4.03
CA SER A 128 5.44 -3.64 -5.18
C SER A 128 5.38 -4.46 -6.46
N TRP A 129 4.52 -4.05 -7.39
CA TRP A 129 4.41 -4.69 -8.70
C TRP A 129 3.95 -3.69 -9.76
N ILE A 130 4.10 -4.10 -11.01
CA ILE A 130 3.55 -3.41 -12.17
C ILE A 130 2.37 -4.24 -12.67
N ASP A 131 1.29 -3.57 -13.04
CA ASP A 131 0.17 -4.13 -13.76
C ASP A 131 0.14 -3.54 -15.18
N PRO A 132 0.76 -4.24 -16.15
CA PRO A 132 0.85 -3.75 -17.52
C PRO A 132 -0.50 -3.63 -18.21
N SER A 133 -1.49 -4.44 -17.80
CA SER A 133 -2.81 -4.47 -18.45
C SER A 133 -3.57 -3.15 -18.32
N ILE A 134 -3.28 -2.39 -17.27
CA ILE A 134 -3.89 -1.08 -16.97
C ILE A 134 -2.85 0.05 -16.88
N ASN A 135 -1.60 -0.21 -17.28
CA ASN A 135 -0.49 0.74 -17.21
C ASN A 135 -0.38 1.41 -15.81
N ARG A 136 -0.36 0.59 -14.76
CA ARG A 136 -0.21 1.05 -13.37
C ARG A 136 0.94 0.36 -12.66
N SER A 137 1.56 1.07 -11.73
CA SER A 137 2.41 0.50 -10.70
C SER A 137 1.73 0.65 -9.34
N PHE A 138 1.99 -0.32 -8.48
CA PHE A 138 1.45 -0.39 -7.14
C PHE A 138 2.58 -0.53 -6.13
N LEU A 139 2.50 0.23 -5.05
CA LEU A 139 3.44 0.18 -3.94
C LEU A 139 2.68 0.09 -2.62
N ILE A 140 2.79 -1.05 -1.95
CA ILE A 140 2.26 -1.25 -0.61
C ILE A 140 3.42 -1.12 0.38
N MET A 141 3.24 -0.24 1.36
CA MET A 141 4.25 0.07 2.36
C MET A 141 3.63 0.23 3.75
N ARG A 142 4.44 0.01 4.79
CA ARG A 142 4.06 0.29 6.16
C ARG A 142 3.73 1.76 6.33
N ARG A 143 2.61 2.04 6.98
CA ARG A 143 2.20 3.40 7.30
C ARG A 143 3.15 3.99 8.34
N ILE A 144 3.66 5.18 8.06
CA ILE A 144 4.40 5.96 9.07
C ILE A 144 3.38 6.74 9.90
N LYS A 145 3.34 6.48 11.20
CA LYS A 145 2.47 7.20 12.16
C LYS A 145 3.13 8.55 12.49
N ALA A 146 2.92 9.53 11.64
CA ALA A 146 3.46 10.87 11.77
C ALA A 146 2.46 11.94 11.35
N ARG A 147 2.83 13.20 11.58
CA ARG A 147 2.12 14.38 11.07
C ARG A 147 2.96 15.01 9.96
N THR A 148 2.30 15.62 8.97
CA THR A 148 3.02 16.39 7.95
C THR A 148 3.72 17.58 8.60
N LEU A 149 4.86 17.99 8.06
CA LEU A 149 5.59 19.16 8.58
C LEU A 149 4.70 20.40 8.58
N GLU A 150 3.92 20.60 7.51
CA GLU A 150 2.93 21.68 7.39
C GLU A 150 1.98 21.73 8.60
N SER A 151 1.38 20.60 8.97
CA SER A 151 0.45 20.53 10.11
C SER A 151 1.12 20.78 11.47
N ALA A 152 2.41 20.44 11.59
CA ALA A 152 3.17 20.61 12.81
C ALA A 152 3.82 22.00 12.92
N TRP A 153 4.06 22.68 11.79
CA TRP A 153 4.96 23.84 11.69
C TRP A 153 4.59 24.97 12.66
N LEU A 154 3.30 25.31 12.75
CA LEU A 154 2.81 26.38 13.62
C LEU A 154 2.93 26.06 15.12
N GLN A 155 2.99 24.77 15.47
CA GLN A 155 3.12 24.30 16.85
C GLN A 155 4.59 24.14 17.28
N MET A 156 5.52 24.21 16.33
CA MET A 156 6.95 24.07 16.60
C MET A 156 7.54 25.37 17.16
N THR A 157 8.37 25.22 18.18
CA THR A 157 9.25 26.29 18.66
C THR A 157 10.26 26.70 17.59
N HIS A 158 10.84 27.89 17.75
CA HIS A 158 11.91 28.36 16.87
C HIS A 158 13.08 27.36 16.80
N GLN A 159 13.50 26.80 17.95
CA GLN A 159 14.59 25.82 18.00
C GLN A 159 14.25 24.53 17.24
N GLN A 160 13.01 24.04 17.33
CA GLN A 160 12.58 22.86 16.57
C GLN A 160 12.61 23.10 15.06
N ARG A 161 12.20 24.29 14.60
CA ARG A 161 12.28 24.67 13.17
C ARG A 161 13.72 24.74 12.69
N LEU A 162 14.62 25.30 13.49
CA LEU A 162 16.05 25.32 13.20
C LEU A 162 16.65 23.90 13.12
N ASN A 163 16.22 23.00 13.99
CA ASN A 163 16.68 21.61 13.96
C ASN A 163 16.22 20.91 12.67
N VAL A 164 14.96 21.07 12.25
CA VAL A 164 14.46 20.51 10.98
C VAL A 164 15.22 21.06 9.77
N ALA A 165 15.65 22.32 9.79
CA ALA A 165 16.43 22.92 8.69
C ALA A 165 17.89 22.45 8.62
N ARG A 166 18.40 21.76 9.66
CA ARG A 166 19.77 21.24 9.73
C ARG A 166 19.89 19.76 9.38
N GLU A 167 18.77 19.04 9.39
CA GLU A 167 18.64 17.66 8.89
C GLU A 167 18.61 17.66 7.35
#